data_AF-A0A7J7P3B7-F1
#
_entry.id   AF-A0A7J7P3B7-F1
#
_cell.length_a   1.000
_cell.length_b   1.000
_cell.length_c   1.000
_cell.angle_alpha   90.00
_cell.angle_beta   90.00
_cell.angle_gamma   90.00
#
_symmetry.space_group_name_H-M   'P 1'
#
loop_
_entity.id
_entity.type
_entity.pdbx_description
1 polymer ?
#
loop_
_entity_poly.entity_id
_entity_poly.type
_entity_poly.pdbx_seq_one_letter_code
_entity_poly.pdbx_strand_id
1 'polypeptide(L)'
;MKFMIFFTSVDELELFNDAFERWDNKQLHKLPYYIKICFLALFNVINEMANVILNEQVYEFLPYMKKSWANFTKAMLVKAKW
;
A
#
# COMPACT_ATOMS: atom_id res chain seq x y z
N MET A 1 11.41 0.59 -1.28
CA MET A 1 10.45 -0.45 -0.85
C MET A 1 11.12 -1.77 -0.45
N LYS A 2 12.04 -2.32 -1.26
CA LYS A 2 12.76 -3.57 -0.92
C LYS A 2 13.49 -3.55 0.44
N PHE A 3 14.04 -2.39 0.83
CA PHE A 3 14.67 -2.20 2.14
C PHE A 3 13.70 -2.18 3.32
N MET A 4 12.48 -1.65 3.14
CA MET A 4 11.47 -1.59 4.20
C MET A 4 11.11 -3.00 4.68
N ILE A 5 10.99 -3.95 3.75
CA ILE A 5 10.59 -5.33 3.99
C ILE A 5 11.54 -6.08 4.93
N PHE A 6 12.86 -5.84 4.82
CA PHE A 6 13.84 -6.53 5.66
C PHE A 6 13.82 -6.09 7.12
N PHE A 7 13.32 -4.88 7.40
CA PHE A 7 13.27 -4.31 8.75
C PHE A 7 11.86 -4.30 9.35
N THR A 8 10.86 -4.80 8.61
CA THR A 8 9.47 -4.85 9.03
C THR A 8 9.13 -6.25 9.55
N SER A 9 8.52 -6.33 10.73
CA SER A 9 8.06 -7.62 11.28
C SER A 9 6.89 -8.19 10.48
N VAL A 10 6.62 -9.49 10.63
CA VAL A 10 5.47 -10.13 9.96
C VAL A 10 4.15 -9.45 10.38
N ASP A 11 3.97 -9.15 11.67
CA ASP A 11 2.76 -8.48 12.18
C ASP A 11 2.59 -7.06 11.62
N GLU A 12 3.69 -6.31 11.50
CA GLU A 12 3.69 -4.99 10.88
C GLU A 12 3.35 -5.08 9.38
N LEU A 13 3.83 -6.11 8.69
CA LEU A 13 3.54 -6.35 7.29
C LEU A 13 2.09 -6.77 7.05
N GLU A 14 1.47 -7.50 7.98
CA GLU A 14 0.05 -7.83 7.94
C GLU A 14 -0.84 -6.60 8.11
N LEU A 15 -0.52 -5.74 9.08
CA LEU A 15 -1.22 -4.46 9.28
C LEU A 15 -1.05 -3.52 8.07
N PHE A 16 0.14 -3.53 7.45
CA PHE A 16 0.39 -2.79 6.21
C PHE A 16 -0.44 -3.35 5.04
N ASN A 17 -0.53 -4.67 4.89
CA ASN A 17 -1.35 -5.32 3.87
C ASN A 17 -2.84 -4.98 4.03
N ASP A 18 -3.39 -5.04 5.25
CA ASP A 18 -4.79 -4.71 5.54
C ASP A 18 -5.13 -3.26 5.14
N ALA A 19 -4.19 -2.32 5.35
CA ALA A 19 -4.35 -0.93 4.96
C ALA A 19 -4.48 -0.77 3.43
N PHE A 20 -3.74 -1.54 2.63
CA PHE A 20 -3.85 -1.53 1.15
C PHE A 20 -5.11 -2.22 0.64
N GLU A 21 -5.49 -3.37 1.23
CA GLU A 21 -6.70 -4.09 0.85
C GLU A 21 -7.96 -3.25 1.10
N ARG A 22 -8.03 -2.57 2.25
CA ARG A 22 -9.14 -1.67 2.58
C ARG A 22 -9.03 -0.30 1.91
N TRP A 23 -7.84 0.05 1.42
CA TRP A 23 -7.50 1.39 0.97
C TRP A 23 -7.87 2.46 2.01
N ASP A 24 -7.57 2.17 3.28
CA ASP A 24 -7.97 2.98 4.44
C ASP A 24 -6.78 3.16 5.37
N ASN A 25 -6.62 4.37 5.90
CA ASN A 25 -5.52 4.75 6.78
C ASN A 25 -5.85 4.59 8.28
N LYS A 26 -7.08 4.17 8.64
CA LYS A 26 -7.53 4.05 10.04
C LYS A 26 -6.57 3.27 10.93
N GLN A 27 -5.96 2.19 10.45
CA GLN A 27 -5.07 1.35 11.26
C GLN A 27 -3.60 1.78 11.21
N LEU A 28 -3.23 2.79 10.40
CA LEU A 28 -1.84 3.23 10.28
C LEU A 28 -1.26 3.72 11.59
N HIS A 29 -2.07 4.19 12.54
CA HIS A 29 -1.58 4.64 13.85
C HIS A 29 -0.81 3.54 14.60
N LYS A 30 -1.12 2.26 14.36
CA LYS A 30 -0.48 1.09 14.98
C LYS A 30 0.89 0.73 14.39
N LEU A 31 1.22 1.28 13.22
CA LEU A 31 2.47 0.96 12.52
C LEU A 31 3.64 1.84 13.01
N PRO A 32 4.89 1.43 12.78
CA PRO A 32 6.04 2.31 12.94
C PRO A 32 6.00 3.52 12.01
N TYR A 33 6.66 4.61 12.41
CA TYR A 33 6.67 5.87 11.67
C TYR A 33 7.14 5.73 10.21
N TYR A 34 8.18 4.93 9.96
CA TYR A 34 8.73 4.73 8.61
C TYR A 34 7.73 4.05 7.66
N ILE A 35 6.94 3.08 8.16
CA ILE A 35 5.89 2.39 7.39
C ILE A 35 4.74 3.34 7.07
N LYS A 36 4.35 4.20 8.03
CA LYS A 36 3.31 5.21 7.82
C LYS A 36 3.68 6.17 6.69
N ILE A 37 4.92 6.68 6.69
CA ILE A 37 5.40 7.58 5.63
C ILE A 37 5.31 6.88 4.27
N CYS A 38 5.77 5.63 4.17
CA CYS A 38 5.70 4.88 2.92
C CYS A 38 4.25 4.68 2.43
N PHE A 39 3.34 4.31 3.32
CA PHE A 39 1.92 4.20 2.96
C PHE A 39 1.35 5.53 2.47
N LEU A 40 1.55 6.61 3.24
CA LEU A 40 0.99 7.92 2.94
C LEU A 40 1.53 8.48 1.62
N ALA A 41 2.84 8.33 1.36
CA ALA A 41 3.44 8.76 0.11
C ALA A 41 2.81 8.02 -1.09
N LEU A 42 2.65 6.69 -1.00
CA LEU A 42 2.03 5.89 -2.05
C LEU A 42 0.55 6.23 -2.23
N PHE A 43 -0.19 6.31 -1.13
CA PHE A 43 -1.61 6.65 -1.12
C PHE A 43 -1.87 8.00 -1.78
N ASN A 44 -1.07 9.02 -1.44
CA ASN A 44 -1.18 10.36 -2.02
C ASN A 44 -0.89 10.35 -3.52
N VAL A 45 0.23 9.75 -3.94
CA VAL A 45 0.62 9.67 -5.36
C VAL A 45 -0.46 8.98 -6.19
N ILE A 46 -1.04 7.88 -5.69
CA ILE A 46 -2.05 7.11 -6.45
C ILE A 46 -3.38 7.86 -6.53
N ASN A 47 -3.79 8.55 -5.46
CA ASN A 47 -5.00 9.38 -5.51
C ASN A 47 -4.80 10.62 -6.37
N GLU A 48 -3.62 11.24 -6.36
CA GLU A 48 -3.28 12.36 -7.25
C GLU A 48 -3.28 11.93 -8.72
N MET A 49 -2.63 10.80 -9.04
CA MET A 49 -2.69 10.22 -10.38
C MET A 49 -4.11 9.87 -10.78
N ALA A 50 -4.92 9.29 -9.88
CA ALA A 50 -6.32 9.00 -10.16
C ALA A 50 -7.10 10.29 -10.48
N ASN A 51 -6.86 11.39 -9.77
CA ASN A 51 -7.50 12.68 -10.06
C ASN A 51 -7.08 13.25 -11.43
N VAL A 52 -5.80 13.12 -11.81
CA VAL A 52 -5.33 13.56 -13.13
C VAL A 52 -5.92 12.69 -14.24
N ILE A 53 -5.91 11.38 -14.06
CA ILE A 53 -6.33 10.38 -15.05
C ILE A 53 -7.86 10.31 -15.19
N LEU A 54 -8.63 10.66 -14.15
CA LEU A 54 -10.08 10.83 -14.24
C LEU A 54 -10.46 11.94 -15.23
N ASN A 55 -9.62 12.97 -15.40
CA ASN A 55 -9.82 13.99 -16.43
C ASN A 55 -9.55 13.45 -17.85
N GLU A 56 -8.84 12.33 -17.99
CA GLU A 56 -8.53 11.65 -19.25
C GLU A 56 -9.42 10.41 -19.52
N GLN A 57 -10.52 10.23 -18.77
CA GLN A 57 -11.51 9.14 -18.92
C GLN A 57 -11.02 7.71 -18.64
N VAL A 58 -9.87 7.48 -17.99
CA VAL A 58 -9.45 6.10 -17.64
C VAL A 58 -10.07 5.68 -16.30
N TYR A 59 -11.33 5.23 -16.35
CA TYR A 59 -12.11 4.82 -15.18
C TYR A 59 -11.52 3.64 -14.39
N GLU A 60 -10.58 2.88 -14.97
CA GLU A 60 -10.04 1.66 -14.36
C GLU A 60 -8.71 1.85 -13.60
N PHE A 61 -8.12 3.05 -13.61
CA PHE A 61 -6.79 3.27 -13.04
C PHE A 61 -6.73 2.98 -11.53
N LEU A 62 -7.65 3.56 -10.75
CA LEU A 62 -7.62 3.41 -9.29
C LEU A 62 -7.89 1.94 -8.86
N PRO A 63 -8.90 1.22 -9.38
CA PRO A 63 -9.06 -0.21 -9.11
C PRO A 63 -7.84 -1.06 -9.50
N TYR A 64 -7.24 -0.79 -10.66
CA TYR A 64 -6.03 -1.48 -11.13
C TYR A 64 -4.85 -1.27 -10.18
N MET A 65 -4.63 -0.03 -9.75
CA MET A 65 -3.54 0.31 -8.82
C MET A 65 -3.76 -0.34 -7.45
N LYS A 66 -4.97 -0.29 -6.89
CA LYS A 66 -5.32 -0.97 -5.64
C LYS A 66 -4.98 -2.46 -5.70
N LYS A 67 -5.41 -3.14 -6.77
CA LYS A 67 -5.15 -4.57 -6.97
C LYS A 67 -3.65 -4.88 -7.10
N SER A 68 -2.93 -4.05 -7.84
CA SER A 68 -1.48 -4.21 -8.04
C SER A 68 -0.72 -4.10 -6.72
N TRP A 69 -1.08 -3.13 -5.88
CA TRP A 69 -0.45 -2.94 -4.56
C TRP A 69 -0.81 -4.03 -3.56
N ALA A 70 -2.08 -4.47 -3.52
CA ALA A 70 -2.49 -5.60 -2.69
C ALA A 70 -1.76 -6.90 -3.07
N ASN A 71 -1.60 -7.16 -4.37
CA ASN A 71 -0.83 -8.32 -4.85
C ASN A 71 0.65 -8.23 -4.43
N PHE A 72 1.23 -7.02 -4.52
CA PHE A 72 2.61 -6.77 -4.10
C PHE A 72 2.79 -7.03 -2.59
N THR A 73 1.92 -6.50 -1.73
CA THR A 73 1.97 -6.72 -0.27
C THR A 73 1.77 -8.18 0.11
N LYS A 74 0.84 -8.87 -0.55
CA LYS A 74 0.64 -10.32 -0.37
C LYS A 74 1.88 -11.14 -0.75
N ALA A 75 2.51 -10.83 -1.88
CA ALA A 75 3.74 -11.51 -2.30
C ALA A 75 4.90 -11.26 -1.32
N MET A 76 4.98 -10.06 -0.74
CA MET A 76 5.94 -9.74 0.32
C MET A 76 5.67 -10.53 1.60
N LEU A 77 4.40 -10.64 2.01
CA LEU A 77 4.03 -11.43 3.20
C LEU A 77 4.43 -12.90 3.05
N VAL A 78 4.19 -13.48 1.87
CA VAL A 78 4.64 -14.85 1.58
C VAL A 78 6.15 -14.95 1.73
N LYS A 79 6.93 -14.02 1.16
CA LYS A 79 8.39 -14.02 1.27
C LYS A 79 8.92 -13.84 2.70
N ALA A 80 8.22 -13.09 3.55
CA ALA A 80 8.63 -12.85 4.93
C ALA A 80 8.31 -14.04 5.86
N LYS A 81 7.34 -14.89 5.48
CA LYS A 81 6.94 -16.10 6.22
C LYS A 81 7.69 -17.37 5.81
N TRP A 82 8.41 -17.32 4.68
CA TRP A 82 9.28 -18.38 4.17
C TRP A 82 10.70 -18.22 4.73
#